data_AF-A0A7V9HK37-F1
#
_entry.id   AF-A0A7V9HK37-F1
#
_cell.length_a   1.000
_cell.length_b   1.000
_cell.length_c   1.000
_cell.angle_alpha   90.00
_cell.angle_beta   90.00
_cell.angle_gamma   90.00
#
_symmetry.space_group_name_H-M   'P 1'
#
loop_
_entity.id
_entity.type
_entity.pdbx_description
1 polymer ?
#
loop_
_entity_poly.entity_id
_entity_poly.type
_entity_poly.pdbx_seq_one_letter_code
_entity_poly.pdbx_strand_id
1 'polypeptide(L)'
;PRQVARAYLVLPHAVPIIVVLAATAAFALIAAGGWPGLGPFTWLLGAMFGGQLAIGAINELVDADLDAVAKPDKPIPAGLVSRRGAWLVAIGGLALMTILSLRFSRDVFLLGALGTAAGIAYSLWFKRTIWSWLPYLVALPLLPIWVWTALSQVPPGLFAIYPIGAAAVIAVQLAQSLPDIDADRRTNVRTLAVALGASRARRLCWAAMILAALLAAALAPWLTGHPAPVWIAAIVAGALVGLNALIWARAPRSGVMTCFPCLAAAAVSLGLGWAIALVSS
;
A
#
# COMPACT_ATOMS: atom_id res chain seq x y z
N PRO A 1 13.15 26.15 -17.02
CA PRO A 1 13.98 24.96 -16.69
C PRO A 1 13.82 24.44 -15.25
N ARG A 2 14.02 25.24 -14.19
CA ARG A 2 13.90 24.78 -12.78
C ARG A 2 12.50 24.30 -12.40
N GLN A 3 11.45 25.00 -12.84
CA GLN A 3 10.06 24.60 -12.58
C GLN A 3 9.68 23.29 -13.27
N VAL A 4 10.13 23.08 -14.52
CA VAL A 4 9.92 21.83 -15.27
C VAL A 4 10.62 20.65 -14.59
N ALA A 5 11.88 20.82 -14.17
CA ALA A 5 12.60 19.78 -13.44
C ALA A 5 11.90 19.41 -12.11
N ARG A 6 11.41 20.40 -11.37
CA ARG A 6 10.62 20.18 -10.16
C ARG A 6 9.30 19.45 -10.46
N ALA A 7 8.65 19.76 -11.58
CA ALA A 7 7.41 19.11 -11.99
C ALA A 7 7.61 17.62 -12.26
N TYR A 8 8.71 17.21 -12.90
CA TYR A 8 9.07 15.80 -13.09
C TYR A 8 9.37 15.06 -11.78
N LEU A 9 9.92 15.75 -10.76
CA LEU A 9 10.16 15.16 -9.44
C LEU A 9 8.88 14.95 -8.63
N VAL A 10 7.89 15.83 -8.80
CA VAL A 10 6.62 15.77 -8.06
C VAL A 10 5.61 14.83 -8.73
N LEU A 11 5.71 14.67 -10.06
CA LEU A 11 4.83 13.80 -10.87
C LEU A 11 4.56 12.42 -10.24
N PRO A 12 5.56 11.66 -9.75
CA PRO A 12 5.34 10.29 -9.29
C PRO A 12 4.79 10.17 -7.86
N HIS A 13 4.45 11.30 -7.22
CA HIS A 13 4.08 11.40 -5.80
C HIS A 13 5.18 10.88 -4.85
N ALA A 14 6.02 11.79 -4.35
CA ALA A 14 7.17 11.45 -3.51
C ALA A 14 6.81 10.69 -2.21
N VAL A 15 5.67 10.99 -1.58
CA VAL A 15 5.32 10.39 -0.28
C VAL A 15 5.08 8.87 -0.39
N PRO A 16 4.18 8.36 -1.27
CA PRO A 16 4.04 6.92 -1.50
C PRO A 16 5.36 6.23 -1.83
N ILE A 17 6.19 6.83 -2.68
CA ILE A 17 7.50 6.28 -3.06
C ILE A 17 8.40 6.10 -1.84
N ILE A 18 8.54 7.13 -1.02
CA ILE A 18 9.40 7.10 0.17
C ILE A 18 8.92 6.01 1.14
N VAL A 19 7.60 5.90 1.36
CA VAL A 19 7.03 4.89 2.25
C VAL A 19 7.32 3.48 1.75
N VAL A 20 7.07 3.21 0.46
CA VAL A 20 7.28 1.87 -0.12
C VAL A 20 8.77 1.53 -0.19
N LEU A 21 9.65 2.50 -0.49
CA LEU A 21 11.10 2.29 -0.44
C LEU A 21 11.61 2.01 0.97
N ALA A 22 11.11 2.74 1.98
CA ALA A 22 11.45 2.50 3.37
C ALA A 22 11.00 1.10 3.83
N ALA A 23 9.79 0.69 3.46
CA ALA A 23 9.30 -0.67 3.72
C ALA A 23 10.15 -1.73 3.00
N THR A 24 10.52 -1.50 1.74
CA THR A 24 11.41 -2.38 0.97
C THR A 24 12.77 -2.51 1.64
N ALA A 25 13.36 -1.40 2.08
CA ALA A 25 14.64 -1.40 2.79
C ALA A 25 14.56 -2.16 4.12
N ALA A 26 13.49 -1.95 4.90
CA ALA A 26 13.29 -2.66 6.17
C ALA A 26 13.14 -4.17 5.94
N PHE A 27 12.30 -4.59 5.00
CA PHE A 27 12.18 -6.00 4.64
C PHE A 27 13.48 -6.58 4.11
N ALA A 28 14.29 -5.81 3.37
CA ALA A 28 15.55 -6.29 2.85
C ALA A 28 16.55 -6.62 3.97
N LEU A 29 16.61 -5.76 4.99
CA LEU A 29 17.45 -6.00 6.17
C LEU A 29 16.99 -7.22 6.96
N ILE A 30 15.67 -7.38 7.11
CA ILE A 30 15.05 -8.51 7.81
C ILE A 30 15.30 -9.81 7.05
N ALA A 31 14.98 -9.85 5.75
CA ALA A 31 15.08 -11.05 4.92
C ALA A 31 16.53 -11.57 4.81
N ALA A 32 17.50 -10.66 4.82
CA ALA A 32 18.92 -10.99 4.78
C ALA A 32 19.53 -11.31 6.16
N GLY A 33 18.77 -11.16 7.26
CA GLY A 33 19.30 -11.31 8.61
C GLY A 33 20.37 -10.27 8.97
N GLY A 34 20.34 -9.09 8.34
CA GLY A 34 21.37 -8.07 8.47
C GLY A 34 21.57 -7.28 7.17
N TRP A 35 22.81 -6.89 6.87
CA TRP A 35 23.13 -6.12 5.66
C TRP A 35 23.22 -7.02 4.42
N PRO A 36 22.35 -6.84 3.39
CA PRO A 36 22.38 -7.67 2.17
C PRO A 36 23.51 -7.34 1.19
N GLY A 37 24.38 -6.37 1.50
CA GLY A 37 25.40 -5.87 0.59
C GLY A 37 24.91 -4.72 -0.31
N LEU A 38 25.82 -3.85 -0.72
CA LEU A 38 25.47 -2.64 -1.49
C LEU A 38 24.81 -2.95 -2.84
N GLY A 39 25.30 -3.98 -3.55
CA GLY A 39 24.75 -4.39 -4.85
C GLY A 39 23.28 -4.82 -4.76
N PRO A 40 22.96 -5.91 -4.03
CA PRO A 40 21.59 -6.36 -3.84
C PRO A 40 20.66 -5.28 -3.28
N PHE A 41 21.13 -4.52 -2.28
CA PHE A 41 20.32 -3.45 -1.69
C PHE A 41 19.93 -2.37 -2.71
N THR A 42 20.91 -1.88 -3.50
CA THR A 42 20.67 -0.84 -4.50
C THR A 42 19.83 -1.33 -5.68
N TRP A 43 20.02 -2.57 -6.14
CA TRP A 43 19.21 -3.14 -7.22
C TRP A 43 17.76 -3.32 -6.78
N LEU A 44 17.53 -3.81 -5.57
CA LEU A 44 16.18 -4.01 -5.04
C LEU A 44 15.43 -2.68 -4.87
N LEU A 45 16.07 -1.68 -4.24
CA LEU A 45 15.46 -0.35 -4.09
C LEU A 45 15.26 0.35 -5.44
N GLY A 46 16.22 0.24 -6.35
CA GLY A 46 16.10 0.79 -7.70
C GLY A 46 14.97 0.12 -8.49
N ALA A 47 14.77 -1.19 -8.33
CA ALA A 47 13.68 -1.89 -8.99
C ALA A 47 12.31 -1.43 -8.47
N MET A 48 12.17 -1.32 -7.14
CA MET A 48 10.95 -0.80 -6.51
C MET A 48 10.68 0.65 -6.94
N PHE A 49 11.72 1.49 -6.95
CA PHE A 49 11.62 2.87 -7.40
C PHE A 49 11.13 2.95 -8.86
N GLY A 50 11.68 2.13 -9.74
CA GLY A 50 11.24 2.04 -11.14
C GLY A 50 9.75 1.67 -11.27
N GLY A 51 9.29 0.67 -10.53
CA GLY A 51 7.86 0.29 -10.50
C GLY A 51 6.96 1.43 -10.01
N GLN A 52 7.36 2.13 -8.94
CA GLN A 52 6.60 3.27 -8.42
C GLN A 52 6.58 4.48 -9.36
N LEU A 53 7.69 4.75 -10.07
CA LEU A 53 7.71 5.77 -11.12
C LEU A 53 6.68 5.47 -12.21
N ALA A 54 6.59 4.20 -12.63
CA ALA A 54 5.61 3.77 -13.62
C ALA A 54 4.18 3.93 -13.14
N ILE A 55 3.87 3.44 -11.92
CA ILE A 55 2.54 3.59 -11.31
C ILE A 55 2.15 5.06 -11.20
N GLY A 56 3.03 5.91 -10.64
CA GLY A 56 2.75 7.33 -10.44
C GLY A 56 2.54 8.08 -11.75
N ALA A 57 3.41 7.86 -12.75
CA ALA A 57 3.29 8.51 -14.06
C ALA A 57 2.02 8.08 -14.80
N ILE A 58 1.66 6.79 -14.76
CA ILE A 58 0.42 6.29 -15.37
C ILE A 58 -0.81 6.84 -14.63
N ASN A 59 -0.76 6.94 -13.30
CA ASN A 59 -1.85 7.54 -12.53
C ASN A 59 -2.11 9.00 -12.96
N GLU A 60 -1.06 9.82 -13.08
CA GLU A 60 -1.19 11.21 -13.53
C GLU A 60 -1.67 11.30 -14.99
N LEU A 61 -1.23 10.39 -15.87
CA LEU A 61 -1.70 10.32 -17.26
C LEU A 61 -3.20 10.00 -17.35
N VAL A 62 -3.68 9.07 -16.53
CA VAL A 62 -5.09 8.66 -16.50
C VAL A 62 -5.99 9.74 -15.91
N ASP A 63 -5.53 10.42 -14.87
CA ASP A 63 -6.32 11.48 -14.21
C ASP A 63 -6.21 12.85 -14.93
N ALA A 64 -5.31 13.01 -15.91
CA ALA A 64 -4.97 14.30 -16.52
C ALA A 64 -6.18 15.15 -16.96
N ASP A 65 -7.17 14.55 -17.62
CA ASP A 65 -8.34 15.29 -18.13
C ASP A 65 -9.28 15.74 -17.01
N LEU A 66 -9.36 14.97 -15.93
CA LEU A 66 -10.19 15.33 -14.77
C LEU A 66 -9.46 16.30 -13.85
N ASP A 67 -8.15 16.13 -13.71
CA ASP A 67 -7.31 17.06 -12.97
C ASP A 67 -7.21 18.42 -13.68
N ALA A 68 -7.39 18.49 -15.01
CA ALA A 68 -7.51 19.78 -15.69
C ALA A 68 -8.67 20.65 -15.19
N VAL A 69 -9.74 20.02 -14.68
CA VAL A 69 -10.89 20.72 -14.10
C VAL A 69 -10.72 20.87 -12.59
N ALA A 70 -10.34 19.80 -11.89
CA ALA A 70 -10.34 19.77 -10.43
C ALA A 70 -9.04 20.29 -9.78
N LYS A 71 -7.90 20.15 -10.46
CA LYS A 71 -6.55 20.40 -9.95
C LYS A 71 -5.63 20.95 -11.06
N PRO A 72 -5.93 22.12 -11.64
CA PRO A 72 -5.23 22.65 -12.81
C PRO A 72 -3.73 22.91 -12.57
N ASP A 73 -3.33 23.06 -11.30
CA ASP A 73 -1.92 23.28 -10.91
C ASP A 73 -1.03 22.03 -11.01
N LYS A 74 -1.61 20.84 -11.28
CA LYS A 74 -0.83 19.61 -11.41
C LYS A 74 0.13 19.65 -12.62
N PRO A 75 1.24 18.89 -12.60
CA PRO A 75 2.28 18.94 -13.63
C PRO A 75 1.78 18.79 -15.08
N ILE A 76 0.87 17.85 -15.34
CA ILE A 76 0.35 17.60 -16.70
C ILE A 76 -0.69 18.67 -17.10
N PRO A 77 -1.75 18.93 -16.32
CA PRO A 77 -2.70 20.00 -16.63
C PRO A 77 -2.10 21.39 -16.80
N ALA A 78 -1.10 21.75 -15.97
CA ALA A 78 -0.40 23.02 -16.04
C ALA A 78 0.56 23.14 -17.25
N GLY A 79 0.68 22.09 -18.08
CA GLY A 79 1.59 22.05 -19.23
C GLY A 79 3.07 21.95 -18.87
N LEU A 80 3.42 21.77 -17.60
CA LEU A 80 4.81 21.65 -17.13
C LEU A 80 5.45 20.30 -17.53
N VAL A 81 4.62 19.25 -17.64
CA VAL A 81 5.00 17.92 -18.12
C VAL A 81 4.07 17.52 -19.26
N SER A 82 4.63 17.27 -20.45
CA SER A 82 3.84 16.76 -21.57
C SER A 82 3.40 15.31 -21.32
N ARG A 83 2.26 14.90 -21.91
CA ARG A 83 1.83 13.49 -21.89
C ARG A 83 2.92 12.53 -22.40
N ARG A 84 3.67 12.94 -23.44
CA ARG A 84 4.82 12.17 -23.95
C ARG A 84 5.91 12.03 -22.89
N GLY A 85 6.23 13.11 -22.18
CA GLY A 85 7.19 13.10 -21.08
C GLY A 85 6.79 12.17 -19.93
N ALA A 86 5.51 12.19 -19.52
CA ALA A 86 5.01 11.28 -18.51
C ALA A 86 5.07 9.80 -18.97
N TRP A 87 4.77 9.51 -20.25
CA TRP A 87 4.96 8.16 -20.81
C TRP A 87 6.42 7.73 -20.79
N LEU A 88 7.37 8.62 -21.10
CA LEU A 88 8.80 8.31 -21.00
C LEU A 88 9.23 8.00 -19.57
N VAL A 89 8.69 8.71 -18.57
CA VAL A 89 8.91 8.37 -17.15
C VAL A 89 8.37 6.97 -16.84
N ALA A 90 7.16 6.65 -17.33
CA ALA A 90 6.57 5.33 -17.09
C ALA A 90 7.39 4.20 -17.73
N ILE A 91 7.78 4.36 -19.00
CA ILE A 91 8.59 3.37 -19.73
C ILE A 91 9.98 3.24 -19.09
N GLY A 92 10.62 4.36 -18.72
CA GLY A 92 11.90 4.36 -18.03
C GLY A 92 11.84 3.65 -16.67
N GLY A 93 10.76 3.89 -15.91
CA GLY A 93 10.51 3.20 -14.64
C GLY A 93 10.35 1.68 -14.81
N LEU A 94 9.55 1.24 -15.80
CA LEU A 94 9.37 -0.18 -16.12
C LEU A 94 10.68 -0.83 -16.60
N ALA A 95 11.47 -0.14 -17.41
CA ALA A 95 12.77 -0.62 -17.86
C ALA A 95 13.75 -0.77 -16.69
N LEU A 96 13.82 0.22 -15.79
CA LEU A 96 14.65 0.19 -14.58
C LEU A 96 14.26 -0.99 -13.68
N MET A 97 12.96 -1.15 -13.42
CA MET A 97 12.42 -2.28 -12.66
C MET A 97 12.85 -3.61 -13.29
N THR A 98 12.63 -3.76 -14.59
CA THR A 98 12.92 -5.00 -15.32
C THR A 98 14.41 -5.34 -15.25
N ILE A 99 15.28 -4.40 -15.60
CA ILE A 99 16.74 -4.61 -15.63
C ILE A 99 17.25 -5.01 -14.25
N LEU A 100 16.82 -4.31 -13.20
CA LEU A 100 17.32 -4.53 -11.84
C LEU A 100 16.73 -5.80 -11.21
N SER A 101 15.45 -6.11 -11.42
CA SER A 101 14.85 -7.36 -10.93
C SER A 101 15.48 -8.60 -11.55
N LEU A 102 15.82 -8.56 -12.85
CA LEU A 102 16.47 -9.67 -13.55
C LEU A 102 17.92 -9.93 -13.08
N ARG A 103 18.53 -9.02 -12.31
CA ARG A 103 19.84 -9.28 -11.65
C ARG A 103 19.75 -10.34 -10.56
N PHE A 104 18.55 -10.58 -10.03
CA PHE A 104 18.29 -11.61 -9.02
C PHE A 104 17.81 -12.90 -9.67
N SER A 105 16.62 -12.87 -10.26
CA SER A 105 16.01 -14.03 -10.91
C SER A 105 14.81 -13.63 -11.77
N ARG A 106 14.33 -14.58 -12.58
CA ARG A 106 13.07 -14.43 -13.32
C ARG A 106 11.88 -14.24 -12.38
N ASP A 107 11.86 -14.93 -11.25
CA ASP A 107 10.74 -14.89 -10.31
C ASP A 107 10.64 -13.52 -9.62
N VAL A 108 11.78 -12.93 -9.25
CA VAL A 108 11.82 -11.55 -8.71
C VAL A 108 11.27 -10.56 -9.73
N PHE A 109 11.60 -10.72 -11.02
CA PHE A 109 11.00 -9.90 -12.08
C PHE A 109 9.48 -10.12 -12.19
N LEU A 110 9.01 -11.36 -12.24
CA LEU A 110 7.58 -11.66 -12.40
C LEU A 110 6.74 -11.14 -11.23
N LEU A 111 7.24 -11.30 -10.00
CA LEU A 111 6.58 -10.78 -8.80
C LEU A 111 6.59 -9.23 -8.77
N GLY A 112 7.71 -8.60 -9.12
CA GLY A 112 7.80 -7.13 -9.23
C GLY A 112 6.86 -6.57 -10.32
N ALA A 113 6.80 -7.26 -11.46
CA ALA A 113 5.89 -6.93 -12.55
C ALA A 113 4.42 -7.11 -12.14
N LEU A 114 4.08 -8.16 -11.41
CA LEU A 114 2.73 -8.39 -10.88
C LEU A 114 2.30 -7.27 -9.92
N GLY A 115 3.17 -6.89 -8.97
CA GLY A 115 2.89 -5.78 -8.05
C GLY A 115 2.73 -4.45 -8.77
N THR A 116 3.59 -4.17 -9.75
CA THR A 116 3.52 -2.96 -10.57
C THR A 116 2.27 -2.94 -11.46
N ALA A 117 1.94 -4.07 -12.08
CA ALA A 117 0.73 -4.23 -12.88
C ALA A 117 -0.54 -4.04 -12.04
N ALA A 118 -0.56 -4.52 -10.78
CA ALA A 118 -1.66 -4.25 -9.87
C ALA A 118 -1.81 -2.75 -9.60
N GLY A 119 -0.72 -2.03 -9.33
CA GLY A 119 -0.74 -0.58 -9.15
C GLY A 119 -1.24 0.18 -10.40
N ILE A 120 -0.82 -0.24 -11.59
CA ILE A 120 -1.30 0.32 -12.86
C ILE A 120 -2.78 0.01 -13.09
N ALA A 121 -3.19 -1.24 -12.84
CA ALA A 121 -4.56 -1.68 -12.96
C ALA A 121 -5.48 -0.87 -12.03
N TYR A 122 -4.99 -0.54 -10.82
CA TYR A 122 -5.71 0.32 -9.90
C TYR A 122 -6.11 1.64 -10.57
N SER A 123 -5.15 2.37 -11.13
CA SER A 123 -5.41 3.66 -11.77
C SER A 123 -6.32 3.54 -12.99
N LEU A 124 -6.13 2.51 -13.82
CA LEU A 124 -6.88 2.33 -15.07
C LEU A 124 -8.34 1.90 -14.85
N TRP A 125 -8.57 0.96 -13.93
CA TRP A 125 -9.86 0.25 -13.88
C TRP A 125 -10.51 0.23 -12.50
N PHE A 126 -9.74 0.18 -11.42
CA PHE A 126 -10.33 -0.13 -10.11
C PHE A 126 -10.60 1.10 -9.23
N LYS A 127 -9.84 2.19 -9.38
CA LYS A 127 -9.83 3.37 -8.50
C LYS A 127 -11.22 3.95 -8.22
N ARG A 128 -12.15 3.86 -9.19
CA ARG A 128 -13.51 4.43 -9.08
C ARG A 128 -14.63 3.38 -8.98
N THR A 129 -14.27 2.16 -8.60
CA THR A 129 -15.19 1.01 -8.54
C THR A 129 -15.25 0.39 -7.14
N ILE A 130 -16.20 -0.52 -6.94
CA ILE A 130 -16.35 -1.27 -5.68
C ILE A 130 -15.17 -2.19 -5.40
N TRP A 131 -14.33 -2.42 -6.42
CA TRP A 131 -13.20 -3.33 -6.40
C TRP A 131 -11.87 -2.59 -6.14
N SER A 132 -11.89 -1.31 -5.78
CA SER A 132 -10.68 -0.50 -5.54
C SER A 132 -9.68 -1.11 -4.55
N TRP A 133 -10.14 -2.00 -3.66
CA TRP A 133 -9.32 -2.73 -2.68
C TRP A 133 -8.56 -3.93 -3.27
N LEU A 134 -8.99 -4.52 -4.39
CA LEU A 134 -8.38 -5.73 -4.96
C LEU A 134 -6.90 -5.53 -5.33
N PRO A 135 -6.52 -4.44 -6.03
CA PRO A 135 -5.11 -4.23 -6.36
C PRO A 135 -4.20 -4.12 -5.14
N TYR A 136 -4.68 -3.52 -4.05
CA TYR A 136 -3.93 -3.44 -2.79
C TYR A 136 -3.78 -4.80 -2.12
N LEU A 137 -4.81 -5.65 -2.19
CA LEU A 137 -4.74 -7.03 -1.71
C LEU A 137 -3.66 -7.84 -2.44
N VAL A 138 -3.44 -7.56 -3.72
CA VAL A 138 -2.36 -8.19 -4.48
C VAL A 138 -1.02 -7.56 -4.13
N ALA A 139 -0.89 -6.24 -4.26
CA ALA A 139 0.40 -5.56 -4.23
C ALA A 139 1.04 -5.49 -2.84
N LEU A 140 0.27 -5.21 -1.79
CA LEU A 140 0.84 -4.98 -0.45
C LEU A 140 1.44 -6.25 0.18
N PRO A 141 0.75 -7.40 0.18
CA PRO A 141 1.32 -8.62 0.75
C PRO A 141 2.42 -9.23 -0.14
N LEU A 142 2.42 -8.91 -1.45
CA LEU A 142 3.44 -9.35 -2.39
C LEU A 142 4.80 -8.69 -2.14
N LEU A 143 4.84 -7.49 -1.54
CA LEU A 143 6.08 -6.77 -1.25
C LEU A 143 7.09 -7.59 -0.44
N PRO A 144 6.77 -8.10 0.77
CA PRO A 144 7.71 -8.93 1.50
C PRO A 144 8.03 -10.24 0.76
N ILE A 145 7.06 -10.88 0.09
CA ILE A 145 7.33 -12.11 -0.70
C ILE A 145 8.37 -11.83 -1.79
N TRP A 146 8.23 -10.70 -2.49
CA TRP A 146 9.16 -10.25 -3.53
C TRP A 146 10.56 -10.00 -2.96
N VAL A 147 10.66 -9.34 -1.80
CA VAL A 147 11.95 -9.08 -1.13
C VAL A 147 12.62 -10.37 -0.68
N TRP A 148 11.89 -11.28 -0.04
CA TRP A 148 12.46 -12.58 0.36
C TRP A 148 12.90 -13.38 -0.85
N THR A 149 12.10 -13.44 -1.92
CA THR A 149 12.48 -14.14 -3.16
C THR A 149 13.79 -13.60 -3.75
N ALA A 150 14.10 -12.32 -3.55
CA ALA A 150 15.34 -11.72 -4.03
C ALA A 150 16.56 -11.99 -3.16
N LEU A 151 16.39 -12.12 -1.84
CA LEU A 151 17.51 -12.11 -0.89
C LEU A 151 17.69 -13.42 -0.11
N SER A 152 16.67 -14.27 -0.04
CA SER A 152 16.66 -15.49 0.78
C SER A 152 15.62 -16.50 0.29
N GLN A 153 15.35 -17.54 1.07
CA GLN A 153 14.22 -18.44 0.82
C GLN A 153 12.94 -17.86 1.44
N VAL A 154 11.82 -17.95 0.70
CA VAL A 154 10.51 -17.50 1.21
C VAL A 154 10.03 -18.48 2.27
N PRO A 155 9.89 -18.07 3.55
CA PRO A 155 9.41 -18.97 4.57
C PRO A 155 7.91 -19.25 4.34
N PRO A 156 7.44 -20.51 4.44
CA PRO A 156 6.02 -20.83 4.21
C PRO A 156 5.05 -20.03 5.07
N GLY A 157 5.45 -19.70 6.31
CA GLY A 157 4.65 -18.85 7.21
C GLY A 157 4.40 -17.43 6.70
N LEU A 158 5.22 -16.93 5.76
CA LEU A 158 5.02 -15.59 5.19
C LEU A 158 3.69 -15.49 4.44
N PHE A 159 3.20 -16.58 3.83
CA PHE A 159 1.94 -16.59 3.09
C PHE A 159 0.70 -16.34 3.96
N ALA A 160 0.80 -16.46 5.29
CA ALA A 160 -0.26 -16.04 6.21
C ALA A 160 -0.55 -14.53 6.15
N ILE A 161 0.34 -13.74 5.52
CA ILE A 161 0.09 -12.33 5.22
C ILE A 161 -1.13 -12.12 4.32
N TYR A 162 -1.52 -13.09 3.49
CA TYR A 162 -2.70 -12.95 2.63
C TYR A 162 -4.02 -12.94 3.43
N PRO A 163 -4.35 -13.94 4.26
CA PRO A 163 -5.59 -13.89 5.04
C PRO A 163 -5.61 -12.74 6.06
N ILE A 164 -4.49 -12.46 6.74
CA ILE A 164 -4.39 -11.35 7.72
C ILE A 164 -4.46 -10.00 6.99
N GLY A 165 -3.64 -9.84 5.94
CA GLY A 165 -3.52 -8.63 5.14
C GLY A 165 -4.80 -8.31 4.39
N ALA A 166 -5.57 -9.31 3.92
CA ALA A 166 -6.84 -9.06 3.26
C ALA A 166 -7.83 -8.32 4.15
N ALA A 167 -7.99 -8.77 5.38
CA ALA A 167 -8.86 -8.14 6.35
C ALA A 167 -8.35 -6.73 6.71
N ALA A 168 -7.04 -6.56 6.90
CA ALA A 168 -6.45 -5.24 7.18
C ALA A 168 -6.59 -4.26 5.99
N VAL A 169 -6.39 -4.71 4.75
CA VAL A 169 -6.52 -3.90 3.53
C VAL A 169 -7.96 -3.42 3.35
N ILE A 170 -8.94 -4.32 3.52
CA ILE A 170 -10.36 -3.94 3.44
C ILE A 170 -10.68 -2.89 4.52
N ALA A 171 -10.20 -3.09 5.75
CA ALA A 171 -10.42 -2.15 6.84
C ALA A 171 -9.83 -0.76 6.52
N VAL A 172 -8.57 -0.70 6.13
CA VAL A 172 -7.89 0.57 5.82
C VAL A 172 -8.52 1.26 4.61
N GLN A 173 -8.88 0.52 3.56
CA GLN A 173 -9.50 1.11 2.36
C GLN A 173 -10.88 1.70 2.67
N LEU A 174 -11.69 1.01 3.49
CA LEU A 174 -12.97 1.55 3.96
C LEU A 174 -12.75 2.77 4.84
N ALA A 175 -11.76 2.74 5.75
CA ALA A 175 -11.43 3.86 6.61
C ALA A 175 -11.03 5.12 5.83
N GLN A 176 -10.22 4.95 4.76
CA GLN A 176 -9.84 6.04 3.85
C GLN A 176 -11.04 6.61 3.10
N SER A 177 -11.98 5.75 2.69
CA SER A 177 -13.11 6.16 1.84
C SER A 177 -14.29 6.73 2.64
N LEU A 178 -14.33 6.53 3.97
CA LEU A 178 -15.45 6.96 4.83
C LEU A 178 -15.72 8.48 4.81
N PRO A 179 -14.71 9.36 4.90
CA PRO A 179 -14.93 10.81 4.84
C PRO A 179 -15.52 11.29 3.51
N ASP A 180 -15.22 10.57 2.43
CA ASP A 180 -15.50 11.02 1.06
C ASP A 180 -16.78 10.43 0.46
N ILE A 181 -17.52 9.57 1.17
CA ILE A 181 -18.72 8.87 0.66
C ILE A 181 -19.72 9.81 -0.03
N ASP A 182 -20.01 10.96 0.58
CA ASP A 182 -21.01 11.91 0.04
C ASP A 182 -20.47 12.75 -1.11
N ALA A 183 -19.15 12.94 -1.20
CA ALA A 183 -18.51 13.59 -2.34
C ALA A 183 -18.46 12.62 -3.53
N ASP A 184 -18.01 11.38 -3.30
CA ASP A 184 -17.95 10.30 -4.29
C ASP A 184 -19.32 9.99 -4.90
N ARG A 185 -20.38 9.99 -4.08
CA ARG A 185 -21.75 9.79 -4.56
C ARG A 185 -22.17 10.88 -5.54
N ARG A 186 -21.76 12.14 -5.33
CA ARG A 186 -22.10 13.28 -6.21
C ARG A 186 -21.32 13.25 -7.53
N THR A 187 -20.13 12.67 -7.53
CA THR A 187 -19.26 12.54 -8.71
C THR A 187 -19.41 11.19 -9.43
N ASN A 188 -20.45 10.41 -9.07
CA ASN A 188 -20.77 9.10 -9.63
C ASN A 188 -19.63 8.06 -9.48
N VAL A 189 -18.78 8.23 -8.47
CA VAL A 189 -17.76 7.26 -8.08
C VAL A 189 -18.43 6.19 -7.22
N ARG A 190 -18.25 4.92 -7.58
CA ARG A 190 -18.91 3.78 -6.91
C ARG A 190 -17.93 2.95 -6.10
N THR A 191 -17.29 3.53 -5.07
CA THR A 191 -16.41 2.77 -4.16
C THR A 191 -17.21 1.78 -3.31
N LEU A 192 -16.51 0.82 -2.69
CA LEU A 192 -17.13 -0.13 -1.75
C LEU A 192 -17.84 0.59 -0.60
N ALA A 193 -17.25 1.68 -0.10
CA ALA A 193 -17.84 2.49 0.96
C ALA A 193 -19.15 3.17 0.51
N VAL A 194 -19.21 3.68 -0.74
CA VAL A 194 -20.43 4.25 -1.32
C VAL A 194 -21.52 3.19 -1.48
N ALA A 195 -21.16 2.00 -1.99
CA ALA A 195 -22.10 0.90 -2.20
C ALA A 195 -22.70 0.37 -0.88
N LEU A 196 -21.89 0.29 0.19
CA LEU A 196 -22.33 -0.14 1.51
C LEU A 196 -23.10 0.97 2.26
N GLY A 197 -22.77 2.23 1.99
CA GLY A 197 -23.19 3.38 2.78
C GLY A 197 -22.42 3.50 4.11
N ALA A 198 -22.38 4.72 4.67
CA ALA A 198 -21.51 5.07 5.80
C ALA A 198 -21.64 4.13 7.02
N SER A 199 -22.87 3.76 7.39
CA SER A 199 -23.13 2.91 8.57
C SER A 199 -22.60 1.49 8.41
N ARG A 200 -22.84 0.85 7.25
CA ARG A 200 -22.36 -0.53 6.98
C ARG A 200 -20.87 -0.53 6.69
N ALA A 201 -20.36 0.45 5.93
CA ALA A 201 -18.94 0.62 5.64
C ALA A 201 -18.11 0.74 6.93
N ARG A 202 -18.56 1.53 7.91
CA ARG A 202 -17.90 1.67 9.21
C ARG A 202 -17.90 0.37 10.02
N ARG A 203 -19.04 -0.32 10.11
CA ARG A 203 -19.10 -1.60 10.83
C ARG A 203 -18.18 -2.65 10.19
N LEU A 204 -18.18 -2.73 8.86
CA LEU A 204 -17.30 -3.64 8.14
C LEU A 204 -15.83 -3.26 8.32
N CYS A 205 -15.50 -1.97 8.30
CA CYS A 205 -14.15 -1.46 8.57
C CYS A 205 -13.62 -1.95 9.93
N TRP A 206 -14.41 -1.77 11.00
CA TRP A 206 -14.02 -2.22 12.33
C TRP A 206 -13.95 -3.75 12.42
N ALA A 207 -14.96 -4.45 11.92
CA ALA A 207 -15.01 -5.91 11.94
C ALA A 207 -13.82 -6.54 11.19
N ALA A 208 -13.47 -5.99 10.03
CA ALA A 208 -12.33 -6.45 9.24
C ALA A 208 -10.99 -6.20 9.97
N MET A 209 -10.80 -5.07 10.65
CA MET A 209 -9.58 -4.87 11.44
C MET A 209 -9.49 -5.81 12.64
N ILE A 210 -10.60 -6.02 13.35
CA ILE A 210 -10.66 -6.99 14.46
C ILE A 210 -10.38 -8.40 13.95
N LEU A 211 -10.95 -8.78 12.81
CA LEU A 211 -10.64 -10.06 12.17
C LEU A 211 -9.15 -10.19 11.84
N ALA A 212 -8.52 -9.15 11.29
CA ALA A 212 -7.08 -9.15 11.01
C ALA A 212 -6.26 -9.37 12.30
N ALA A 213 -6.61 -8.67 13.39
CA ALA A 213 -5.94 -8.80 14.67
C ALA A 213 -6.12 -10.20 15.30
N LEU A 214 -7.33 -10.76 15.22
CA LEU A 214 -7.62 -12.11 15.71
C LEU A 214 -6.90 -13.19 14.89
N LEU A 215 -6.91 -13.08 13.56
CA LEU A 215 -6.18 -14.00 12.69
C LEU A 215 -4.66 -13.93 12.97
N ALA A 216 -4.10 -12.73 13.12
CA ALA A 216 -2.70 -12.57 13.48
C ALA A 216 -2.39 -13.21 14.84
N ALA A 217 -3.18 -12.93 15.87
CA ALA A 217 -2.96 -13.50 17.20
C ALA A 217 -3.10 -15.03 17.23
N ALA A 218 -4.06 -15.58 16.48
CA ALA A 218 -4.32 -17.02 16.42
C ALA A 218 -3.23 -17.78 15.64
N LEU A 219 -2.70 -17.18 14.58
CA LEU A 219 -1.66 -17.80 13.76
C LEU A 219 -0.26 -17.64 14.34
N ALA A 220 -0.04 -16.69 15.26
CA ALA A 220 1.28 -16.35 15.79
C ALA A 220 2.03 -17.58 16.36
N PRO A 221 1.41 -18.41 17.23
CA PRO A 221 2.12 -19.51 17.88
C PRO A 221 2.56 -20.61 16.91
N TRP A 222 1.95 -20.68 15.73
CA TRP A 222 2.21 -21.72 14.74
C TRP A 222 3.23 -21.27 13.69
N LEU A 223 3.38 -19.96 13.49
CA LEU A 223 4.15 -19.38 12.39
C LEU A 223 5.37 -18.58 12.84
N THR A 224 5.51 -18.31 14.14
CA THR A 224 6.65 -17.57 14.70
C THR A 224 7.20 -18.28 15.94
N GLY A 225 8.51 -18.13 16.21
CA GLY A 225 9.12 -18.64 17.44
C GLY A 225 8.76 -17.82 18.69
N HIS A 226 8.37 -16.55 18.49
CA HIS A 226 8.05 -15.61 19.56
C HIS A 226 6.71 -14.90 19.26
N PRO A 227 5.56 -15.43 19.73
CA PRO A 227 4.25 -14.87 19.40
C PRO A 227 3.88 -13.60 20.19
N ALA A 228 4.59 -13.31 21.30
CA ALA A 228 4.25 -12.20 22.20
C ALA A 228 4.19 -10.80 21.54
N PRO A 229 5.13 -10.38 20.66
CA PRO A 229 5.06 -9.09 19.97
C PRO A 229 3.78 -8.93 19.15
N VAL A 230 3.25 -10.03 18.62
CA VAL A 230 2.03 -10.06 17.81
C VAL A 230 0.82 -9.89 18.70
N TRP A 231 0.76 -10.61 19.81
CA TRP A 231 -0.35 -10.48 20.75
C TRP A 231 -0.46 -9.04 21.25
N ILE A 232 0.67 -8.41 21.57
CA ILE A 232 0.71 -6.98 21.92
C ILE A 232 0.17 -6.12 20.77
N ALA A 233 0.64 -6.36 19.54
CA ALA A 233 0.16 -5.63 18.36
C ALA A 233 -1.36 -5.82 18.10
N ALA A 234 -1.89 -7.02 18.31
CA ALA A 234 -3.30 -7.33 18.17
C ALA A 234 -4.15 -6.62 19.24
N ILE A 235 -3.67 -6.56 20.48
CA ILE A 235 -4.31 -5.79 21.56
C ILE A 235 -4.32 -4.30 21.21
N VAL A 236 -3.20 -3.75 20.73
CA VAL A 236 -3.10 -2.35 20.28
C VAL A 236 -4.08 -2.07 19.14
N ALA A 237 -4.16 -2.95 18.14
CA ALA A 237 -5.10 -2.84 17.03
C ALA A 237 -6.56 -2.82 17.52
N GLY A 238 -6.92 -3.73 18.44
CA GLY A 238 -8.24 -3.75 19.08
C GLY A 238 -8.55 -2.48 19.87
N ALA A 239 -7.56 -1.97 20.63
CA ALA A 239 -7.69 -0.73 21.38
C ALA A 239 -7.90 0.50 20.47
N LEU A 240 -7.22 0.56 19.32
CA LEU A 240 -7.41 1.63 18.33
C LEU A 240 -8.78 1.59 17.67
N VAL A 241 -9.32 0.40 17.38
CA VAL A 241 -10.71 0.23 16.92
C VAL A 241 -11.68 0.71 18.00
N GLY A 242 -11.47 0.30 19.25
CA GLY A 242 -12.30 0.71 20.39
C GLY A 242 -12.26 2.22 20.64
N LEU A 243 -11.07 2.83 20.53
CA LEU A 243 -10.89 4.28 20.61
C LEU A 243 -11.69 5.01 19.52
N ASN A 244 -11.59 4.57 18.27
CA ASN A 244 -12.35 5.17 17.18
C ASN A 244 -13.87 5.00 17.39
N ALA A 245 -14.32 3.84 17.89
CA ALA A 245 -15.71 3.61 18.24
C ALA A 245 -16.20 4.54 19.36
N LEU A 246 -15.39 4.79 20.39
CA LEU A 246 -15.69 5.73 21.47
C LEU A 246 -15.76 7.18 20.97
N ILE A 247 -14.79 7.60 20.15
CA ILE A 247 -14.78 8.93 19.53
C ILE A 247 -16.04 9.09 18.68
N TRP A 248 -16.40 8.09 17.87
CA TRP A 248 -17.61 8.11 17.07
C TRP A 248 -18.89 8.23 17.91
N ALA A 249 -18.99 7.49 19.02
CA ALA A 249 -20.15 7.53 19.90
C ALA A 249 -20.34 8.91 20.55
N ARG A 250 -19.25 9.63 20.84
CA ARG A 250 -19.28 10.97 21.45
C ARG A 250 -19.39 12.10 20.42
N ALA A 251 -18.71 11.95 19.29
CA ALA A 251 -18.57 12.96 18.25
C ALA A 251 -18.47 12.29 16.86
N PRO A 252 -19.62 12.01 16.20
CA PRO A 252 -19.64 11.27 14.94
C PRO A 252 -18.73 11.86 13.86
N ARG A 253 -18.74 13.19 13.67
CA ARG A 253 -17.88 13.85 12.67
C ARG A 253 -16.38 13.55 12.92
N SER A 254 -15.93 13.71 14.15
CA SER A 254 -14.55 13.39 14.55
C SER A 254 -14.25 11.89 14.42
N GLY A 255 -15.23 11.03 14.69
CA GLY A 255 -15.06 9.58 14.53
C GLY A 255 -14.81 9.15 13.08
N VAL A 256 -15.43 9.81 12.09
CA VAL A 256 -15.12 9.59 10.67
C VAL A 256 -13.71 10.07 10.33
N MET A 257 -13.32 11.28 10.77
CA MET A 257 -12.01 11.84 10.47
C MET A 257 -10.85 11.06 11.12
N THR A 258 -11.07 10.50 12.30
CA THR A 258 -10.07 9.71 13.05
C THR A 258 -10.04 8.25 12.64
N CYS A 259 -10.99 7.79 11.81
CA CYS A 259 -11.09 6.39 11.41
C CYS A 259 -9.82 5.94 10.67
N PHE A 260 -9.45 6.62 9.59
CA PHE A 260 -8.25 6.26 8.83
C PHE A 260 -6.96 6.26 9.67
N PRO A 261 -6.63 7.32 10.43
CA PRO A 261 -5.45 7.30 11.31
C PRO A 261 -5.43 6.12 12.29
N CYS A 262 -6.55 5.81 12.96
CA CYS A 262 -6.63 4.70 13.90
C CYS A 262 -6.42 3.35 13.22
N LEU A 263 -7.08 3.10 12.09
CA LEU A 263 -6.96 1.82 11.38
C LEU A 263 -5.62 1.66 10.66
N ALA A 264 -5.04 2.74 10.14
CA ALA A 264 -3.70 2.71 9.57
C ALA A 264 -2.65 2.40 10.64
N ALA A 265 -2.74 3.04 11.82
CA ALA A 265 -1.88 2.74 12.95
C ALA A 265 -2.03 1.28 13.41
N ALA A 266 -3.26 0.75 13.47
CA ALA A 266 -3.52 -0.64 13.80
C ALA A 266 -2.86 -1.62 12.81
N ALA A 267 -2.98 -1.36 11.51
CA ALA A 267 -2.35 -2.18 10.47
C ALA A 267 -0.81 -2.13 10.57
N VAL A 268 -0.23 -0.95 10.81
CA VAL A 268 1.22 -0.78 11.02
C VAL A 268 1.69 -1.53 12.26
N SER A 269 0.95 -1.42 13.38
CA SER A 269 1.26 -2.17 14.61
C SER A 269 1.26 -3.68 14.36
N LEU A 270 0.26 -4.21 13.65
CA LEU A 270 0.21 -5.63 13.28
C LEU A 270 1.42 -6.03 12.42
N GLY A 271 1.75 -5.25 11.39
CA GLY A 271 2.91 -5.50 10.53
C GLY A 271 4.24 -5.50 11.30
N LEU A 272 4.43 -4.54 12.21
CA LEU A 272 5.62 -4.47 13.07
C LEU A 272 5.70 -5.63 14.05
N GLY A 273 4.59 -5.98 14.72
CA GLY A 273 4.54 -7.12 15.62
C GLY A 273 4.93 -8.42 14.92
N TRP A 274 4.45 -8.61 13.70
CA TRP A 274 4.81 -9.76 12.85
C TRP A 274 6.29 -9.75 12.45
N ALA A 275 6.80 -8.61 11.99
CA ALA A 275 8.20 -8.47 11.63
C ALA A 275 9.15 -8.78 12.80
N ILE A 276 8.85 -8.28 14.01
CA ILE A 276 9.65 -8.55 15.21
C ILE A 276 9.60 -10.03 15.58
N ALA A 277 8.42 -10.63 15.51
CA ALA A 277 8.23 -12.05 15.82
C ALA A 277 9.02 -12.98 14.88
N LEU A 278 9.19 -12.58 13.61
CA LEU A 278 9.99 -13.33 12.63
C LEU A 278 11.50 -13.15 12.82
N VAL A 279 11.98 -11.95 13.21
CA VAL A 279 13.42 -11.67 13.40
C VAL A 279 13.97 -12.27 14.68
N SER A 280 13.11 -12.49 15.68
CA SER A 280 13.54 -13.00 16.98
C SER A 280 13.73 -14.53 16.99
N SER A 281 13.37 -15.22 15.90
CA SER A 281 13.40 -16.69 15.76
C SER A 281 14.73 -17.20 15.22
#